data_AF-A0A4Q3EP74-F1
#
_entry.id   AF-A0A4Q3EP74-F1
#
_cell.length_a   1.000
_cell.length_b   1.000
_cell.length_c   1.000
_cell.angle_alpha   90.00
_cell.angle_beta   90.00
_cell.angle_gamma   90.00
#
_symmetry.space_group_name_H-M   'P 1'
#
loop_
_entity.id
_entity.type
_entity.pdbx_description
1 polymer ?
#
loop_
_entity_poly.entity_id
_entity_poly.type
_entity_poly.pdbx_seq_one_letter_code
_entity_poly.pdbx_strand_id
1 'polypeptide(L)'
;GQPLKAEEVADFKVIEFNKENKRIVISHSRIWEDARAEARTEEFNARKKEAKASTVAVKKVKDSVEKSTLGDLSVLAQLKQQMEGAENDARNADKSE
;
A
#
# COMPACT_ATOMS: atom_id res chain seq x y z
N GLY A 1 0.94 -39.26 8.04
CA GLY A 1 0.15 -39.35 6.80
C GLY A 1 -0.51 -40.71 6.76
N GLN A 2 -1.76 -40.78 6.33
CA GLN A 2 -2.44 -42.07 6.12
C GLN A 2 -1.92 -42.68 4.80
N PRO A 3 -1.64 -43.99 4.75
CA PRO A 3 -1.34 -44.64 3.48
C PRO A 3 -2.59 -44.64 2.59
N LEU A 4 -2.40 -44.42 1.28
CA LEU A 4 -3.47 -44.47 0.28
C LEU A 4 -3.97 -45.91 0.13
N LYS A 5 -5.29 -46.10 0.04
CA LYS A 5 -5.88 -47.41 -0.23
C LYS A 5 -5.98 -47.67 -1.75
N ALA A 6 -6.23 -48.92 -2.11
CA ALA A 6 -6.50 -49.27 -3.51
C ALA A 6 -7.68 -48.44 -4.05
N GLU A 7 -7.59 -48.02 -5.31
CA GLU A 7 -8.61 -47.24 -6.04
C GLU A 7 -8.80 -45.77 -5.57
N GLU A 8 -8.04 -45.30 -4.58
CA GLU A 8 -8.05 -43.90 -4.19
C GLU A 8 -7.26 -43.03 -5.19
N VAL A 9 -7.85 -41.89 -5.56
CA VAL A 9 -7.22 -40.87 -6.42
C VAL A 9 -6.65 -39.77 -5.52
N ALA A 10 -5.38 -39.44 -5.72
CA ALA A 10 -4.72 -38.36 -4.99
C ALA A 10 -3.77 -37.62 -5.92
N ASP A 11 -3.47 -36.36 -5.58
CA ASP A 11 -2.60 -35.51 -6.38
C ASP A 11 -1.13 -35.83 -6.14
N PHE A 12 -0.31 -35.86 -7.18
CA PHE A 12 1.13 -36.10 -7.04
C PHE A 12 1.93 -35.21 -7.98
N LYS A 13 3.10 -34.73 -7.52
CA LYS A 13 4.01 -33.91 -8.35
C LYS A 13 5.14 -34.76 -8.92
N VAL A 14 5.31 -34.68 -10.24
CA VAL A 14 6.42 -35.37 -10.94
C VAL A 14 7.74 -34.71 -10.55
N ILE A 15 8.66 -35.52 -10.03
CA ILE A 15 10.00 -35.08 -9.63
C ILE A 15 11.08 -35.52 -10.60
N GLU A 16 10.89 -36.68 -11.26
CA GLU A 16 11.81 -37.17 -12.28
C GLU A 16 11.02 -37.86 -13.39
N PHE A 17 11.36 -37.53 -14.63
CA PHE A 17 10.80 -38.17 -15.82
C PHE A 17 11.93 -38.62 -16.72
N ASN A 18 12.11 -39.93 -16.86
CA ASN A 18 13.01 -40.53 -17.82
C ASN A 18 12.20 -41.21 -18.93
N LYS A 19 12.23 -40.61 -20.12
CA LYS A 19 11.46 -41.04 -21.29
C LYS A 19 11.98 -42.37 -21.88
N GLU A 20 13.29 -42.59 -21.85
CA GLU A 20 13.92 -43.79 -22.43
C GLU A 20 13.56 -45.04 -21.64
N ASN A 21 13.63 -44.95 -20.32
CA ASN A 21 13.30 -46.06 -19.41
C ASN A 21 11.81 -46.11 -19.04
N LYS A 22 10.99 -45.19 -19.58
CA LYS A 22 9.57 -45.00 -19.23
C LYS A 22 9.35 -44.92 -17.71
N ARG A 23 10.29 -44.30 -17.00
CA ARG A 23 10.28 -44.19 -15.53
C ARG A 23 9.80 -42.82 -15.12
N ILE A 24 8.81 -42.79 -14.23
CA ILE A 24 8.26 -41.57 -13.64
C ILE A 24 8.37 -41.71 -12.12
N VAL A 25 9.05 -40.77 -11.47
CA VAL A 25 9.11 -40.69 -10.01
C VAL A 25 8.25 -39.51 -9.56
N ILE A 26 7.38 -39.75 -8.59
CA ILE A 26 6.34 -38.81 -8.18
C ILE A 26 6.32 -38.70 -6.66
N SER A 27 6.05 -37.52 -6.12
CA SER A 27 6.03 -37.26 -4.67
C SER A 27 4.76 -36.53 -4.23
N HIS A 28 4.18 -36.98 -3.12
CA HIS A 28 3.01 -36.37 -2.47
C HIS A 28 3.41 -35.22 -1.52
N SER A 29 4.52 -35.37 -0.79
CA SER A 29 5.02 -34.36 0.16
C SER A 29 5.42 -33.06 -0.50
N ARG A 30 5.92 -33.12 -1.75
CA ARG A 30 6.39 -31.95 -2.49
C ARG A 30 5.27 -30.95 -2.79
N ILE A 31 4.04 -31.44 -2.99
CA ILE A 31 2.88 -30.59 -3.24
C ILE A 31 2.60 -29.68 -2.03
N TRP A 32 2.68 -30.24 -0.82
CA TRP A 32 2.43 -29.48 0.40
C TRP A 32 3.57 -28.50 0.71
N GLU A 33 4.81 -28.88 0.43
CA GLU A 33 5.97 -27.98 0.58
C GLU A 33 5.86 -26.78 -0.37
N ASP A 34 5.53 -27.03 -1.65
CA ASP A 34 5.39 -25.97 -2.65
C ASP A 34 4.20 -25.06 -2.36
N ALA A 35 3.02 -25.62 -2.03
CA ALA A 35 1.86 -24.83 -1.64
C ALA A 35 2.13 -23.93 -0.43
N ARG A 36 2.92 -24.42 0.54
CA ARG A 36 3.31 -23.64 1.71
C ARG A 36 4.35 -22.57 1.38
N ALA A 37 5.25 -22.82 0.43
CA ALA A 37 6.24 -21.86 -0.04
C ALA A 37 5.60 -20.74 -0.89
N GLU A 38 4.63 -21.09 -1.75
CA GLU A 38 3.86 -20.14 -2.55
C GLU A 38 3.03 -19.22 -1.65
N ALA A 39 2.27 -19.78 -0.69
CA ALA A 39 1.49 -18.99 0.26
C ALA A 39 2.36 -18.01 1.07
N ARG A 40 3.57 -18.42 1.47
CA ARG A 40 4.51 -17.55 2.20
C ARG A 40 5.05 -16.42 1.32
N THR A 41 5.27 -16.71 0.05
CA THR A 41 5.76 -15.72 -0.93
C THR A 41 4.67 -14.72 -1.29
N GLU A 42 3.43 -15.17 -1.43
CA GLU A 42 2.26 -14.30 -1.64
C GLU A 42 2.01 -13.40 -0.43
N GLU A 43 2.07 -13.92 0.79
CA GLU A 43 1.92 -13.12 2.01
C GLU A 43 3.00 -12.03 2.11
N PHE A 44 4.25 -12.38 1.84
CA PHE A 44 5.35 -11.40 1.84
C PHE A 44 5.15 -10.32 0.78
N ASN A 45 4.71 -10.70 -0.41
CA ASN A 45 4.41 -9.75 -1.49
C ASN A 45 3.20 -8.86 -1.17
N ALA A 46 2.16 -9.40 -0.52
CA ALA A 46 1.00 -8.64 -0.06
C ALA A 46 1.40 -7.60 0.99
N ARG A 47 2.13 -8.01 2.03
CA ARG A 47 2.62 -7.09 3.08
C ARG A 47 3.53 -5.99 2.51
N LYS A 48 4.38 -6.33 1.53
CA LYS A 48 5.25 -5.35 0.86
C LYS A 48 4.46 -4.35 0.02
N LYS A 49 3.37 -4.76 -0.63
CA LYS A 49 2.46 -3.84 -1.35
C LYS A 49 1.73 -2.92 -0.38
N GLU A 50 1.26 -3.46 0.74
CA GLU A 50 0.54 -2.71 1.78
C GLU A 50 1.42 -1.65 2.45
N ALA A 51 2.67 -2.00 2.80
CA ALA A 51 3.64 -1.06 3.36
C ALA A 51 4.04 0.07 2.40
N LYS A 52 4.08 -0.22 1.09
CA LYS A 52 4.30 0.82 0.06
C LYS A 52 3.10 1.74 -0.06
N ALA A 53 1.89 1.19 -0.03
CA ALA A 53 0.65 1.98 -0.12
C ALA A 53 0.51 2.92 1.09
N SER A 54 0.80 2.44 2.31
CA SER A 54 0.75 3.28 3.51
C SER A 54 1.78 4.42 3.47
N THR A 55 3.00 4.16 3.01
CA THR A 55 4.04 5.18 2.89
C THR A 55 3.66 6.28 1.89
N VAL A 56 3.03 5.91 0.77
CA VAL A 56 2.55 6.86 -0.23
C VAL A 56 1.38 7.69 0.30
N ALA A 57 0.45 7.05 1.03
CA ALA A 57 -0.67 7.74 1.66
C ALA A 57 -0.20 8.76 2.71
N VAL A 58 0.75 8.38 3.57
CA VAL A 58 1.33 9.29 4.60
C VAL A 58 2.04 10.48 3.95
N LYS A 59 2.82 10.26 2.88
CA LYS A 59 3.45 11.37 2.13
C LYS A 59 2.39 12.33 1.57
N LYS A 60 1.33 11.80 0.96
CA LYS A 60 0.26 12.62 0.37
C LYS A 60 -0.49 13.44 1.42
N VAL A 61 -0.75 12.86 2.60
CA VAL A 61 -1.36 13.60 3.72
C VAL A 61 -0.41 14.69 4.21
N LYS A 62 0.88 14.40 4.34
CA LYS A 62 1.88 15.40 4.76
C LYS A 62 1.97 16.56 3.78
N ASP A 63 2.09 16.29 2.48
CA ASP A 63 2.14 17.31 1.43
C ASP A 63 0.86 18.16 1.40
N SER A 64 -0.30 17.54 1.62
CA SER A 64 -1.57 18.26 1.66
C SER A 64 -1.72 19.14 2.90
N VAL A 65 -1.25 18.67 4.05
CA VAL A 65 -1.24 19.45 5.29
C VAL A 65 -0.27 20.63 5.16
N GLU A 66 0.94 20.42 4.66
CA GLU A 66 1.94 21.48 4.44
C GLU A 66 1.46 22.50 3.41
N LYS A 67 0.74 22.06 2.36
CA LYS A 67 0.15 22.96 1.37
C LYS A 67 -1.02 23.78 1.92
N SER A 68 -1.86 23.16 2.75
CA SER A 68 -3.01 23.86 3.36
C SER A 68 -2.55 24.91 4.37
N THR A 69 -1.54 24.62 5.20
CA THR A 69 -1.03 25.59 6.19
C THR A 69 -0.31 26.77 5.57
N LEU A 70 0.49 26.56 4.51
CA LEU A 70 1.13 27.66 3.79
C LEU A 70 0.11 28.52 3.00
N GLY A 71 -0.93 27.89 2.43
CA GLY A 71 -2.02 28.59 1.77
C GLY A 71 -2.84 29.46 2.72
N ASP A 72 -3.30 28.89 3.84
CA ASP A 72 -4.15 29.60 4.81
C ASP A 72 -3.44 30.79 5.45
N LEU A 73 -2.14 30.67 5.77
CA LEU A 73 -1.36 31.79 6.32
C LEU A 73 -1.31 33.00 5.37
N SER A 74 -1.21 32.76 4.06
CA SER A 74 -1.21 33.84 3.06
C SER A 74 -2.57 34.54 2.96
N VAL A 75 -3.67 33.80 3.02
CA VAL A 75 -5.03 34.35 2.97
C VAL A 75 -5.34 35.15 4.24
N LEU A 76 -4.93 34.63 5.40
CA LEU A 76 -5.10 35.33 6.68
C LEU A 76 -4.28 36.62 6.75
N ALA A 77 -3.04 36.62 6.24
CA ALA A 77 -2.23 37.84 6.15
C ALA A 77 -2.89 38.89 5.25
N GLN A 78 -3.45 38.46 4.11
CA GLN A 78 -4.14 39.35 3.20
C GLN A 78 -5.43 39.93 3.80
N LEU A 79 -6.21 39.13 4.54
CA LEU A 79 -7.40 39.59 5.25
C LEU A 79 -7.05 40.61 6.34
N LYS A 80 -5.99 40.37 7.11
CA LYS A 80 -5.51 41.32 8.12
C LYS A 80 -5.14 42.67 7.50
N GLN A 81 -4.39 42.65 6.40
CA GLN A 81 -3.98 43.87 5.72
C GLN A 81 -5.18 44.65 5.15
N GLN A 82 -6.21 43.96 4.66
CA GLN A 82 -7.46 44.62 4.24
C GLN A 82 -8.21 45.27 5.40
N MET A 83 -8.25 44.61 6.57
CA MET A 83 -8.87 45.19 7.77
C MET A 83 -8.09 46.40 8.30
N GLU A 84 -6.76 46.30 8.39
CA GLU A 84 -5.92 47.43 8.83
C GLU A 84 -5.95 48.60 7.83
N GLY A 85 -6.04 48.32 6.53
CA GLY A 85 -6.25 49.34 5.49
C GLY A 85 -7.60 50.04 5.63
N ALA A 86 -8.69 49.27 5.71
CA ALA A 86 -10.03 49.80 5.88
C ALA A 86 -10.20 50.58 7.20
N GLU A 87 -9.56 50.16 8.27
CA GLU A 87 -9.60 50.85 9.56
C GLU A 87 -8.81 52.16 9.55
N ASN A 88 -7.67 52.21 8.83
CA ASN A 88 -6.93 53.45 8.63
C ASN A 88 -7.65 54.44 7.71
N ASP A 89 -8.31 53.95 6.65
CA ASP A 89 -9.13 54.80 5.77
C ASP A 89 -10.33 55.38 6.52
N ALA A 90 -10.99 54.58 7.38
CA ALA A 90 -12.06 55.05 8.24
C ALA A 90 -11.60 56.09 9.27
N ARG A 91 -10.40 55.93 9.85
CA ARG A 91 -9.82 56.91 10.80
C ARG A 91 -9.35 58.21 10.14
N ASN A 92 -8.98 58.18 8.86
CA ASN A 92 -8.59 59.39 8.13
C ASN A 92 -9.81 60.21 7.66
N ALA A 93 -10.92 59.55 7.34
CA ALA A 93 -12.17 60.22 7.00
C ALA A 93 -12.76 61.02 8.18
N ASP A 94 -12.66 60.49 9.42
CA ASP A 94 -13.12 61.16 10.66
C ASP A 94 -12.27 62.38 11.06
N LYS A 95 -11.02 62.48 10.56
CA LYS A 95 -10.13 63.63 10.82
C LYS A 95 -10.26 64.77 9.80
N SER A 96 -11.05 64.59 8.76
CA SER A 96 -11.26 65.57 7.69
C SER A 96 -12.61 66.32 7.77
N GLU A 97 -13.37 66.13 8.86
CA GLU A 97 -14.53 66.95 9.24
C GLU A 97 -14.19 67.88 10.41
#